data_AF-A0ABD0RVB9-F1
#
_entry.id   AF-A0ABD0RVB9-F1
#
_cell.length_a   1.000
_cell.length_b   1.000
_cell.length_c   1.000
_cell.angle_alpha   90.00
_cell.angle_beta   90.00
_cell.angle_gamma   90.00
#
_symmetry.space_group_name_H-M   'P 1'
#
loop_
_entity.id
_entity.type
_entity.pdbx_description
1 polymer ?
#
loop_
_entity_poly.entity_id
_entity_poly.type
_entity_poly.pdbx_seq_one_letter_code
_entity_poly.pdbx_strand_id
1 'polypeptide(L)'
;DISQKQRDPRQRQVDLRRAYITARFTLPPFFKLGDQLDYGGFENRVLEPGQEYVFFILAELISTTGKMFVASPYSDPVIAPDSDPQPLDAGDGLIWVVGPVLAVVFIICIVIAILLYK
;
A
#
# COMPACT_ATOMS: atom_id res chain seq x y z
N ASP A 1 31.65 -10.48 13.38
CA ASP A 1 32.02 -11.11 12.11
C ASP A 1 31.36 -10.45 10.90
N ILE A 2 32.05 -9.51 10.26
CA ILE A 2 31.67 -8.98 8.95
C ILE A 2 32.66 -9.56 7.94
N SER A 3 32.33 -10.74 7.40
CA SER A 3 33.10 -11.32 6.30
C SER A 3 32.67 -10.63 5.01
N GLN A 4 33.28 -9.48 4.71
CA GLN A 4 33.30 -8.96 3.35
C GLN A 4 34.08 -9.96 2.50
N LYS A 5 33.34 -10.88 1.87
CA LYS A 5 33.88 -11.82 0.88
C LYS A 5 34.41 -11.01 -0.30
N GLN A 6 35.69 -10.68 -0.23
CA GLN A 6 36.45 -9.93 -1.23
C GLN A 6 36.36 -10.73 -2.54
N ARG A 7 35.48 -10.30 -3.45
CA ARG A 7 35.32 -10.96 -4.76
C ARG A 7 36.62 -10.78 -5.54
N ASP A 8 37.23 -11.90 -5.91
CA ASP A 8 38.49 -11.95 -6.64
C ASP A 8 38.37 -11.16 -7.97
N PRO A 9 39.22 -10.15 -8.22
CA PRO A 9 39.19 -9.38 -9.46
C PRO A 9 39.37 -10.24 -10.72
N ARG A 10 39.93 -11.45 -10.59
CA ARG A 10 40.09 -12.41 -11.71
C ARG A 10 38.76 -13.03 -12.16
N GLN A 11 37.75 -13.13 -11.30
CA GLN A 11 36.40 -13.58 -11.72
C GLN A 11 35.75 -12.59 -12.69
N ARG A 12 36.02 -11.29 -12.51
CA ARG A 12 35.51 -10.23 -13.40
C ARG A 12 36.06 -10.32 -14.83
N GLN A 13 37.27 -10.88 -14.98
CA GLN A 13 37.97 -10.95 -16.26
C GLN A 13 37.53 -12.15 -17.12
N VAL A 14 36.97 -13.19 -16.51
CA VAL A 14 36.47 -14.40 -17.20
C VAL A 14 35.09 -14.17 -17.83
N ASP A 15 34.26 -13.30 -17.26
CA ASP A 15 32.90 -13.01 -17.76
C ASP A 15 32.85 -12.10 -19.00
N LEU A 16 33.96 -11.42 -19.36
CA LEU A 16 34.04 -10.57 -20.55
C LEU A 16 33.99 -11.34 -21.88
N ARG A 17 34.06 -12.68 -21.86
CA ARG A 17 34.01 -13.54 -23.06
C ARG A 17 32.60 -14.01 -23.43
N ARG A 18 31.59 -13.78 -22.59
CA ARG A 18 30.20 -14.04 -22.97
C ARG A 18 29.64 -12.82 -23.68
N ALA A 19 29.13 -12.99 -24.89
CA ALA A 19 28.33 -11.95 -25.53
C ALA A 19 27.12 -11.67 -24.65
N TYR A 20 26.99 -10.45 -24.13
CA TYR A 20 25.85 -10.01 -23.33
C TYR A 20 25.26 -8.73 -23.91
N ILE A 21 23.95 -8.57 -23.77
CA ILE A 21 23.20 -7.38 -24.19
C ILE A 21 22.73 -6.67 -22.93
N THR A 22 22.99 -5.38 -22.84
CA THR A 22 22.51 -4.53 -21.73
C THR A 22 21.49 -3.53 -22.25
N ALA A 23 20.42 -3.32 -21.51
CA ALA A 23 19.47 -2.24 -21.72
C ALA A 23 19.32 -1.44 -20.42
N ARG A 24 19.12 -0.13 -20.54
CA ARG A 24 18.77 0.75 -19.42
C ARG A 24 17.38 1.31 -19.67
N PHE A 25 16.50 1.14 -18.69
CA PHE A 25 15.18 1.75 -18.68
C PHE A 25 15.16 2.85 -17.62
N THR A 26 14.59 4.00 -17.96
CA THR A 26 14.37 5.08 -17.00
C THR A 26 13.01 4.87 -16.36
N LEU A 27 13.00 4.53 -15.07
CA LEU A 27 11.78 4.43 -14.28
C LEU A 27 11.48 5.79 -13.61
N PRO A 28 10.21 6.05 -13.24
CA PRO A 28 9.87 7.17 -12.38
C PRO A 28 10.72 7.14 -11.10
N PRO A 29 11.05 8.32 -10.54
CA PRO A 29 11.83 8.39 -9.29
C PRO A 29 11.08 7.76 -8.10
N PHE A 30 9.75 7.65 -8.18
CA PHE A 30 8.89 7.07 -7.17
C PHE A 30 7.72 6.35 -7.85
N PHE A 31 7.43 5.14 -7.36
CA PHE A 31 6.24 4.36 -7.71
C PHE A 31 5.50 4.08 -6.41
N LYS A 32 4.26 4.57 -6.30
CA LYS A 32 3.46 4.41 -5.09
C LYS A 32 2.66 3.12 -5.20
N LEU A 33 2.85 2.18 -4.28
CA LEU A 33 2.10 0.93 -4.28
C LEU A 33 0.66 1.16 -3.81
N GLY A 34 -0.30 0.52 -4.47
CA GLY A 34 -1.72 0.55 -4.11
C GLY A 34 -2.43 1.89 -4.31
N ASP A 35 -2.01 2.70 -5.29
CA ASP A 35 -2.62 3.99 -5.59
C ASP A 35 -3.85 3.94 -6.52
N GLN A 36 -4.30 2.73 -6.90
CA GLN A 36 -5.47 2.48 -7.75
C GLN A 36 -5.38 3.09 -9.16
N LEU A 37 -4.18 3.43 -9.62
CA LEU A 37 -3.95 3.94 -10.96
C LEU A 37 -3.71 2.80 -11.97
N ASP A 38 -4.02 3.06 -13.24
CA ASP A 38 -3.65 2.20 -14.37
C ASP A 38 -2.30 2.62 -14.95
N TYR A 39 -1.41 1.64 -15.11
CA TYR A 39 -0.08 1.77 -15.67
C TYR A 39 0.06 0.99 -16.96
N GLY A 40 -0.57 1.49 -18.03
CA GLY A 40 -0.45 0.87 -19.36
C GLY A 40 -1.19 -0.47 -19.45
N GLY A 41 -2.39 -0.53 -18.87
CA GLY A 41 -3.22 -1.73 -18.79
C GLY A 41 -2.95 -2.62 -17.58
N PHE A 42 -2.10 -2.17 -16.65
CA PHE A 42 -1.83 -2.83 -15.38
C PHE A 42 -2.36 -1.97 -14.23
N GLU A 43 -3.34 -2.49 -13.50
CA GLU A 43 -3.98 -1.81 -12.37
C GLU A 43 -3.15 -2.00 -11.09
N ASN A 44 -2.80 -0.89 -10.42
CA ASN A 44 -2.14 -0.90 -9.13
C ASN A 44 -3.15 -0.95 -7.97
N ARG A 45 -3.71 -2.13 -7.74
CA ARG A 45 -4.75 -2.35 -6.73
C ARG A 45 -4.29 -1.99 -5.32
N VAL A 46 -5.24 -1.48 -4.53
CA VAL A 46 -5.01 -1.16 -3.11
C VAL A 46 -4.45 -2.37 -2.37
N LEU A 47 -3.47 -2.12 -1.50
CA LEU A 47 -2.91 -3.16 -0.65
C LEU A 47 -3.91 -3.51 0.45
N GLU A 48 -4.06 -4.81 0.74
CA GLU A 48 -4.90 -5.29 1.83
C GLU A 48 -4.21 -4.99 3.17
N PRO A 49 -4.90 -4.32 4.12
CA PRO A 49 -4.37 -4.03 5.45
C PRO A 49 -3.85 -5.28 6.15
N GLY A 50 -2.68 -5.18 6.78
CA GLY A 50 -2.07 -6.29 7.52
C GLY A 50 -1.55 -7.45 6.66
N GLN A 51 -1.69 -7.37 5.34
CA GLN A 51 -1.20 -8.39 4.42
C GLN A 51 0.29 -8.18 4.12
N GLU A 52 1.04 -9.27 4.11
CA GLU A 52 2.46 -9.28 3.74
C GLU A 52 2.62 -9.36 2.21
N TYR A 53 3.43 -8.47 1.65
CA TYR A 53 3.72 -8.37 0.22
C TYR A 53 5.23 -8.44 -0.05
N VAL A 54 5.58 -9.01 -1.21
CA VAL A 54 6.93 -8.96 -1.78
C VAL A 54 6.86 -8.31 -3.16
N PHE A 55 7.87 -7.54 -3.51
CA PHE A 55 7.90 -6.78 -4.76
C PHE A 55 9.11 -7.20 -5.61
N PHE A 56 8.94 -7.20 -6.92
CA PHE A 56 9.99 -7.46 -7.89
C PHE A 56 9.70 -6.71 -9.19
N ILE A 57 10.74 -6.47 -9.99
CA ILE A 57 10.60 -5.89 -11.32
C ILE A 57 10.65 -7.03 -12.34
N LEU A 58 9.68 -7.07 -13.25
CA LEU A 58 9.66 -7.99 -14.37
C LEU A 58 9.90 -7.21 -15.67
N ALA A 59 10.89 -7.64 -16.46
CA ALA A 59 11.14 -7.11 -17.80
C ALA A 59 10.71 -8.14 -18.84
N GLU A 60 9.76 -7.78 -19.71
CA GLU A 60 9.42 -8.54 -20.90
C GLU A 60 10.39 -8.19 -22.02
N LEU A 61 11.02 -9.21 -22.60
CA LEU A 61 11.97 -9.10 -23.70
C LEU A 61 11.40 -9.82 -24.92
N ILE A 62 11.20 -9.10 -26.02
CA ILE A 62 10.76 -9.68 -27.28
C ILE A 62 12.00 -10.08 -28.07
N SER A 63 12.20 -11.39 -28.27
CA SER A 63 13.30 -11.97 -29.03
C SER A 63 12.79 -12.59 -30.34
N THR A 64 13.70 -12.90 -31.25
CA THR A 64 13.40 -13.62 -32.51
C THR A 64 12.74 -14.97 -32.28
N THR A 65 12.96 -15.57 -31.12
CA THR A 65 12.43 -16.88 -30.73
C THR A 65 11.13 -16.79 -29.93
N GLY A 66 10.64 -15.58 -29.63
CA GLY A 66 9.42 -15.35 -28.84
C GLY A 66 9.61 -14.38 -27.68
N LYS A 67 8.60 -14.32 -26.79
CA LYS A 67 8.60 -13.50 -25.58
C LYS A 67 9.38 -14.19 -24.46
N MET A 68 10.28 -13.46 -23.81
CA MET A 68 11.09 -13.89 -22.68
C MET A 68 10.85 -12.94 -21.51
N PHE A 69 11.02 -13.41 -20.29
CA PHE A 69 10.84 -12.58 -19.10
C PHE A 69 12.05 -12.70 -18.19
N VAL A 70 12.50 -11.58 -17.63
CA VAL A 70 13.59 -11.52 -16.66
C VAL A 70 13.08 -10.79 -15.42
N ALA A 71 13.15 -11.45 -14.28
CA ALA A 71 12.75 -10.86 -13.00
C ALA A 71 13.97 -10.43 -12.19
N SER A 72 13.84 -9.32 -11.46
CA SER A 72 14.75 -9.00 -10.36
C SER A 72 14.55 -9.99 -9.20
N PRO A 73 15.49 -10.05 -8.24
CA PRO A 73 15.20 -10.65 -6.95
C PRO A 73 13.97 -10.03 -6.30
N TYR A 74 13.31 -10.80 -5.44
CA TYR A 74 12.24 -10.31 -4.57
C TYR A 74 12.80 -9.38 -3.49
N SER A 75 12.01 -8.40 -3.11
CA SER A 75 12.25 -7.61 -1.91
C SER A 75 12.09 -8.47 -0.65
N ASP A 76 12.58 -7.95 0.46
CA ASP A 76 12.15 -8.45 1.77
C ASP A 76 10.62 -8.26 1.92
N PRO A 77 9.95 -9.11 2.69
CA PRO A 77 8.52 -8.98 2.92
C PRO A 77 8.20 -7.65 3.63
N VAL A 78 7.15 -6.98 3.16
CA VAL A 78 6.64 -5.73 3.73
C VAL A 78 5.17 -5.89 4.08
N ILE A 79 4.83 -5.60 5.32
CA ILE A 79 3.44 -5.59 5.78
C ILE A 79 2.81 -4.29 5.28
N ALA A 80 1.70 -4.40 4.55
CA ALA A 80 0.93 -3.24 4.14
C ALA A 80 0.49 -2.48 5.40
N PRO A 81 0.64 -1.14 5.40
CA PRO A 81 0.23 -0.34 6.54
C PRO A 81 -1.24 -0.68 6.84
N ASP A 82 -1.55 -0.93 8.10
CA ASP A 82 -2.94 -1.06 8.49
C ASP A 82 -3.68 0.17 7.98
N SER A 83 -4.83 -0.06 7.35
CA SER A 83 -5.86 0.96 7.32
C SER A 83 -6.32 1.12 8.76
N ASP A 84 -5.52 1.76 9.60
CA ASP A 84 -6.03 2.50 10.71
C ASP A 84 -6.42 3.85 10.09
N PRO A 85 -7.66 4.03 9.57
CA PRO A 85 -8.30 5.28 9.92
C PRO A 85 -8.34 5.20 11.44
N GLN A 86 -7.38 5.84 12.13
CA GLN A 86 -7.58 6.25 13.52
C GLN A 86 -9.05 6.62 13.59
N PRO A 87 -9.89 5.90 14.36
CA PRO A 87 -11.33 5.94 14.20
C PRO A 87 -11.66 7.41 14.19
N LEU A 88 -12.05 7.89 13.01
CA LEU A 88 -12.57 9.22 12.92
C LEU A 88 -13.68 9.17 13.94
N ASP A 89 -13.53 10.05 14.90
CA ASP A 89 -14.42 10.35 16.00
C ASP A 89 -15.74 10.89 15.44
N ALA A 90 -16.29 10.18 14.46
CA ALA A 90 -17.44 10.45 13.63
C ALA A 90 -18.70 9.81 14.23
N GLY A 91 -18.62 9.41 15.51
CA GLY A 91 -19.74 8.99 16.35
C GLY A 91 -19.89 9.85 17.59
N ASP A 92 -18.80 10.40 18.13
CA ASP A 92 -18.84 11.02 19.46
C ASP A 92 -19.25 12.50 19.38
N GLY A 93 -18.99 13.19 18.27
CA GLY A 93 -19.51 14.54 18.08
C GLY A 93 -21.05 14.62 18.04
N LEU A 94 -21.73 13.61 17.48
CA LEU A 94 -23.19 13.62 17.40
C LEU A 94 -23.85 13.13 18.69
N ILE A 95 -23.35 12.05 19.32
CA ILE A 95 -24.01 11.50 20.53
C ILE A 95 -23.80 12.44 21.75
N TRP A 96 -22.62 13.03 21.91
CA TRP A 96 -22.34 13.97 23.01
C TRP A 96 -23.05 15.33 22.85
N VAL A 97 -23.35 15.74 21.62
CA VAL A 97 -24.10 17.00 21.34
C VAL A 97 -25.61 16.77 21.33
N VAL A 98 -26.08 15.62 20.87
CA VAL A 98 -27.51 15.28 20.82
C VAL A 98 -28.03 14.87 22.21
N GLY A 99 -27.20 14.27 23.07
CA GLY A 99 -27.59 13.88 24.44
C GLY A 99 -28.20 15.02 25.26
N PRO A 100 -27.52 16.18 25.40
CA PRO A 100 -28.05 17.34 26.10
C PRO A 100 -29.34 17.89 25.48
N VAL A 101 -29.42 17.96 24.15
CA VAL A 101 -30.60 18.49 23.44
C VAL A 101 -31.81 17.58 23.63
N LEU A 102 -31.64 16.26 23.50
CA LEU A 102 -32.72 15.28 23.77
C LEU A 102 -33.17 15.31 25.22
N ALA A 103 -32.26 15.50 26.18
CA ALA A 103 -32.61 15.59 27.60
C ALA A 103 -33.52 16.79 27.88
N VAL A 104 -33.24 17.96 27.29
CA VAL A 104 -34.08 19.16 27.42
C VAL A 104 -35.47 18.92 26.84
N VAL A 105 -35.55 18.34 25.63
CA VAL A 105 -36.84 18.05 24.97
C VAL A 105 -37.67 17.05 25.78
N PHE A 106 -37.05 15.98 26.31
CA PHE A 106 -37.73 14.96 27.11
C PHE A 106 -38.34 15.53 28.40
N ILE A 107 -37.61 16.41 29.09
CA ILE A 107 -38.09 17.09 30.30
C ILE A 107 -39.30 17.97 29.98
N ILE A 108 -39.26 18.75 28.89
CA ILE A 108 -40.38 19.61 28.47
C ILE A 108 -41.63 18.77 28.18
N CYS A 109 -41.48 17.67 27.44
CA CYS A 109 -42.60 16.77 27.13
C CYS A 109 -43.26 16.21 28.41
N ILE A 110 -42.47 15.82 29.41
CA ILE A 110 -42.99 15.34 30.70
C ILE A 110 -43.70 16.46 31.46
N VAL A 111 -43.13 17.65 31.51
CA VAL A 111 -43.74 18.80 32.19
C VAL A 111 -45.10 19.14 31.58
N ILE A 112 -45.20 19.18 30.24
CA ILE A 112 -46.47 19.43 29.55
C ILE A 112 -47.47 18.30 29.83
N ALA A 113 -47.03 17.04 29.78
CA ALA A 113 -47.91 15.92 30.10
C ALA A 113 -48.48 16.02 31.52
N ILE A 114 -47.66 16.36 32.52
CA ILE A 114 -48.10 16.57 33.91
C ILE A 114 -49.06 17.76 34.02
N LEU A 115 -48.79 18.86 33.30
CA LEU A 115 -49.66 20.04 33.30
C LEU A 115 -51.02 19.80 32.62
N LEU A 116 -51.08 18.94 31.60
CA LEU A 116 -52.31 18.57 30.91
C LEU A 116 -53.11 17.48 31.64
N TYR A 117 -52.44 16.63 32.42
CA TYR A 117 -53.07 15.59 33.25
C TYR A 117 -53.47 16.09 34.65
N LYS A 118 -53.25 17.37 34.94
CA LYS A 118 -53.59 18.03 36.19
C LYS A 118 -54.86 18.87 36.09
#